data_AF-A0A7C4KPS8-F1
#
_entry.id   AF-A0A7C4KPS8-F1
#
_cell.length_a   1.000
_cell.length_b   1.000
_cell.length_c   1.000
_cell.angle_alpha   90.00
_cell.angle_beta   90.00
_cell.angle_gamma   90.00
#
_symmetry.space_group_name_H-M   'P 1'
#
loop_
_entity.id
_entity.type
_entity.pdbx_description
1 polymer ?
#
loop_
_entity_poly.entity_id
_entity_poly.type
_entity_poly.pdbx_seq_one_letter_code
_entity_poly.pdbx_strand_id
1 'polypeptide(L)'
;MSDFNVSSVGGNFDILAHGTDFDDLVFLQFVSLMHQIDVALGEKIAQIKATNERKQEIAHEMAALNKALERSSARADHPNDLVYVEGGLQDPIDPAKGRFATAEEQQAYEREVKDYRNNPLKNPVFPEFAKPFGPCYSKEQIADYENAPVFRRGDVQARIEELQQELDKLSADQEVNMVDLQRLMNKRSEATQFTSNVVARSHDNAMGIIANLK
;
A
#
# COMPACT_ATOMS: atom_id res chain seq x y z
N MET A 1 2.91 13.62 21.45
CA MET A 1 3.82 13.25 22.55
C MET A 1 2.95 12.61 23.62
N SER A 2 2.85 11.29 23.57
CA SER A 2 2.01 10.49 24.47
C SER A 2 2.93 9.87 25.52
N ASP A 3 2.68 10.21 26.78
CA ASP A 3 3.41 9.69 27.92
C ASP A 3 3.22 8.18 28.04
N PHE A 4 4.32 7.44 28.06
CA PHE A 4 4.37 5.99 28.21
C PHE A 4 4.12 5.64 29.68
N ASN A 5 2.84 5.51 30.05
CA ASN A 5 2.43 5.13 31.40
C ASN A 5 2.65 3.62 31.60
N VAL A 6 3.76 3.24 32.22
CA VAL A 6 4.02 1.88 32.70
C VAL A 6 3.20 1.70 33.99
N SER A 7 1.91 1.42 33.85
CA SER A 7 1.09 0.98 34.97
C SER A 7 1.60 -0.39 35.42
N SER A 8 2.22 -0.42 36.60
CA SER A 8 2.78 -1.61 37.20
C SER A 8 1.68 -2.64 37.44
N VAL A 9 1.75 -3.76 36.75
CA VAL A 9 0.95 -4.95 37.06
C VAL A 9 1.49 -5.51 38.38
N GLY A 10 0.88 -5.09 39.48
CA GLY A 10 1.13 -5.57 40.84
C GLY A 10 0.57 -6.98 41.04
N GLY A 11 1.11 -7.96 40.31
CA GLY A 11 1.02 -9.35 40.72
C GLY A 11 2.01 -9.58 41.86
N ASN A 12 1.51 -9.89 43.05
CA ASN A 12 2.33 -10.37 44.17
C ASN A 12 3.00 -11.68 43.74
N PHE A 13 4.17 -11.54 43.14
CA PHE A 13 5.07 -12.63 42.81
C PHE A 13 5.71 -13.06 44.13
N ASP A 14 5.30 -14.23 44.63
CA ASP A 14 5.78 -14.84 45.86
C ASP A 14 7.21 -15.38 45.64
N ILE A 15 8.15 -14.46 45.43
CA ILE A 15 9.58 -14.71 45.10
C ILE A 15 10.38 -15.04 46.38
N LEU A 16 9.83 -14.79 47.56
CA LEU A 16 10.53 -14.94 48.84
C LEU A 16 10.67 -16.39 49.34
N ALA A 17 10.01 -17.38 48.71
CA ALA A 17 10.02 -18.76 49.19
C ALA A 17 11.18 -19.62 48.62
N HIS A 18 11.81 -19.19 47.53
CA HIS A 18 12.96 -19.85 46.92
C HIS A 18 14.02 -18.80 46.64
N GLY A 19 15.22 -18.98 47.19
CA GLY A 19 16.35 -18.04 47.11
C GLY A 19 16.72 -17.69 45.68
N THR A 20 16.03 -16.70 45.15
CA THR A 20 16.29 -16.06 43.88
C THR A 20 17.21 -14.90 44.20
N ASP A 21 18.43 -15.00 43.72
CA ASP A 21 19.43 -13.98 43.99
C ASP A 21 19.04 -12.70 43.24
N PHE A 22 19.49 -11.54 43.75
CA PHE A 22 19.23 -10.26 43.10
C PHE A 22 19.65 -10.25 41.62
N ASP A 23 20.71 -11.00 41.29
CA ASP A 23 21.20 -11.19 39.93
C ASP A 23 20.18 -11.90 39.02
N ASP A 24 19.41 -12.87 39.54
CA ASP A 24 18.36 -13.56 38.79
C ASP A 24 17.19 -12.61 38.47
N LEU A 25 16.82 -11.73 39.39
CA LEU A 25 15.78 -10.72 39.18
C LEU A 25 16.17 -9.71 38.09
N VAL A 26 17.42 -9.22 38.14
CA VAL A 26 17.95 -8.32 37.12
C VAL A 26 18.03 -9.00 35.76
N PHE A 27 18.46 -10.27 35.73
CA PHE A 27 18.48 -11.07 34.50
C PHE A 27 17.08 -11.28 33.92
N LEU A 28 16.09 -11.66 34.73
CA LEU A 28 14.71 -11.84 34.29
C LEU A 28 14.10 -10.54 33.74
N GLN A 29 14.34 -9.41 34.42
CA GLN A 29 13.91 -8.10 33.94
C GLN A 29 14.54 -7.76 32.58
N PHE A 30 15.83 -8.10 32.40
CA PHE A 30 16.51 -7.89 31.13
C PHE A 30 15.95 -8.77 30.01
N VAL A 31 15.75 -10.08 30.26
CA VAL A 31 15.17 -10.99 29.28
C VAL A 31 13.80 -10.51 28.84
N SER A 32 12.99 -10.01 29.79
CA SER A 32 11.70 -9.38 29.48
C SER A 32 11.85 -8.14 28.59
N LEU A 33 12.78 -7.25 28.91
CA LEU A 33 13.04 -6.04 28.10
C LEU A 33 13.51 -6.40 26.68
N MET A 34 14.44 -7.34 26.54
CA MET A 34 14.91 -7.79 25.23
C MET A 34 13.79 -8.41 24.42
N HIS A 35 12.96 -9.24 25.04
CA HIS A 35 11.81 -9.83 24.38
C HIS A 35 10.83 -8.75 23.87
N GLN A 36 10.53 -7.74 24.68
CA GLN A 36 9.68 -6.62 24.25
C GLN A 36 10.29 -5.85 23.07
N ILE A 37 11.60 -5.61 23.09
CA ILE A 37 12.30 -4.93 21.98
C ILE A 37 12.27 -5.79 20.72
N ASP A 38 12.49 -7.09 20.82
CA ASP A 38 12.47 -8.02 19.69
C ASP A 38 11.07 -8.13 19.07
N VAL A 39 10.01 -8.17 19.90
CA VAL A 39 8.61 -8.13 19.43
C VAL A 39 8.33 -6.82 18.67
N ALA A 40 8.66 -5.67 19.27
CA ALA A 40 8.47 -4.38 18.63
C ALA A 40 9.26 -4.23 17.31
N LEU A 41 10.48 -4.78 17.27
CA LEU A 41 11.32 -4.80 16.07
C LEU A 41 10.71 -5.69 14.98
N GLY A 42 10.18 -6.85 15.35
CA GLY A 42 9.43 -7.73 14.44
C GLY A 42 8.20 -7.04 13.83
N GLU A 43 7.42 -6.35 14.66
CA GLU A 43 6.25 -5.58 14.21
C GLU A 43 6.65 -4.46 13.23
N LYS A 44 7.71 -3.70 13.54
CA LYS A 44 8.19 -2.62 12.65
C LYS A 44 8.70 -3.15 11.32
N ILE A 45 9.41 -4.28 11.30
CA ILE A 45 9.84 -4.93 10.05
C ILE A 45 8.63 -5.37 9.23
N ALA A 46 7.61 -5.95 9.86
CA ALA A 46 6.39 -6.35 9.17
C ALA A 46 5.66 -5.15 8.55
N GLN A 47 5.55 -4.04 9.29
CA GLN A 47 4.96 -2.79 8.79
C GLN A 47 5.73 -2.23 7.58
N ILE A 48 7.06 -2.23 7.63
CA ILE A 48 7.90 -1.78 6.49
C ILE A 48 7.68 -2.68 5.27
N LYS A 49 7.59 -4.00 5.46
CA LYS A 49 7.31 -4.93 4.35
C LYS A 49 5.96 -4.66 3.72
N ALA A 50 4.89 -4.55 4.51
CA ALA A 50 3.56 -4.25 4.01
C ALA A 50 3.51 -2.89 3.27
N THR A 51 4.22 -1.89 3.78
CA THR A 51 4.33 -0.57 3.12
C THR A 51 5.04 -0.70 1.77
N ASN A 52 6.12 -1.47 1.68
CA ASN A 52 6.83 -1.69 0.43
C ASN A 52 6.00 -2.46 -0.60
N GLU A 53 5.27 -3.49 -0.16
CA GLU A 53 4.33 -4.25 -1.01
C GLU A 53 3.26 -3.32 -1.59
N ARG A 54 2.64 -2.48 -0.74
CA ARG A 54 1.65 -1.50 -1.18
C ARG A 54 2.23 -0.48 -2.18
N LYS A 55 3.45 0.01 -1.95
CA LYS A 55 4.14 0.91 -2.89
C LYS A 55 4.40 0.24 -4.24
N GLN A 56 4.74 -1.06 -4.25
CA GLN A 56 4.91 -1.82 -5.49
C GLN A 56 3.58 -1.97 -6.24
N GLU A 57 2.49 -2.30 -5.54
CA GLU A 57 1.15 -2.38 -6.12
C GLU A 57 0.75 -1.05 -6.79
N ILE A 58 0.91 0.07 -6.08
CA ILE A 58 0.62 1.41 -6.60
C ILE A 58 1.47 1.72 -7.84
N ALA A 59 2.77 1.40 -7.80
CA ALA A 59 3.65 1.61 -8.94
C ALA A 59 3.24 0.77 -10.17
N HIS A 60 2.78 -0.47 -9.95
CA HIS A 60 2.24 -1.32 -11.01
C HIS A 60 0.93 -0.77 -11.58
N GLU A 61 0.02 -0.29 -10.73
CA GLU A 61 -1.24 0.35 -11.13
C GLU A 61 -0.98 1.61 -11.95
N MET A 62 -0.12 2.51 -11.47
CA MET A 62 0.28 3.71 -12.21
C MET A 62 0.93 3.38 -13.56
N ALA A 63 1.79 2.36 -13.62
CA ALA A 63 2.41 1.93 -14.87
C ALA A 63 1.36 1.40 -15.87
N ALA A 64 0.36 0.66 -15.39
CA ALA A 64 -0.74 0.17 -16.20
C ALA A 64 -1.60 1.32 -16.74
N LEU A 65 -1.95 2.30 -15.91
CA LEU A 65 -2.72 3.49 -16.30
C LEU A 65 -1.97 4.38 -17.30
N ASN A 66 -0.68 4.62 -17.07
CA ASN A 66 0.16 5.37 -18.00
C ASN A 66 0.26 4.64 -19.36
N LYS A 67 0.44 3.32 -19.35
CA LYS A 67 0.44 2.52 -20.57
C LYS A 67 -0.90 2.54 -21.31
N ALA A 68 -2.02 2.59 -20.57
CA ALA A 68 -3.35 2.75 -21.14
C ALA A 68 -3.50 4.13 -21.81
N LEU A 69 -3.02 5.19 -21.18
CA LEU A 69 -2.99 6.54 -21.75
C LEU A 69 -2.12 6.62 -23.02
N GLU A 70 -0.93 6.03 -23.01
CA GLU A 70 -0.01 5.99 -24.17
C GLU A 70 -0.58 5.22 -25.36
N ARG A 71 -1.28 4.11 -25.09
CA ARG A 71 -1.94 3.29 -26.12
C ARG A 71 -3.21 3.94 -26.65
N SER A 72 -3.85 4.78 -25.84
CA SER A 72 -5.03 5.52 -26.28
C SER A 72 -4.61 6.58 -27.30
N SER A 73 -5.37 6.70 -28.39
CA SER A 73 -5.27 7.82 -29.31
C SER A 73 -5.92 9.10 -28.75
N ALA A 74 -6.20 9.15 -27.45
CA ALA A 74 -6.78 10.28 -26.76
C ALA A 74 -5.82 11.47 -26.79
N ARG A 75 -6.31 12.62 -27.24
CA ARG A 75 -5.50 13.85 -27.29
C ARG A 75 -5.19 14.31 -25.87
N ALA A 76 -3.98 14.85 -25.68
CA ALA A 76 -3.55 15.37 -24.39
C ALA A 76 -4.51 16.42 -23.81
N ASP A 77 -5.10 17.22 -24.69
CA ASP A 77 -5.88 18.41 -24.35
C ASP A 77 -7.38 18.14 -24.16
N HIS A 78 -7.83 16.90 -24.38
CA HIS A 78 -9.25 16.53 -24.31
C HIS A 78 -9.51 15.54 -23.16
N PRO A 79 -9.95 16.02 -21.98
CA PRO A 79 -10.16 15.15 -20.81
C PRO A 79 -11.34 14.19 -20.98
N ASN A 80 -12.25 14.46 -21.92
CA ASN A 80 -13.41 13.64 -22.23
C ASN A 80 -13.10 12.50 -23.21
N ASP A 81 -11.88 12.42 -23.74
CA ASP A 81 -11.51 11.34 -24.64
C ASP A 81 -11.50 10.01 -23.89
N LEU A 82 -11.93 8.97 -24.60
CA LEU A 82 -12.10 7.63 -24.06
C LEU A 82 -10.78 6.87 -24.08
N VAL A 83 -10.45 6.24 -22.96
CA VAL A 83 -9.23 5.48 -22.71
C VAL A 83 -9.61 4.07 -22.28
N TYR A 84 -9.05 3.08 -22.97
CA TYR A 84 -9.23 1.68 -22.61
C TYR A 84 -8.17 1.27 -21.57
N VAL A 85 -8.62 0.83 -20.39
CA VAL A 85 -7.74 0.34 -19.32
C VAL A 85 -7.91 -1.17 -19.20
N GLU A 86 -6.85 -1.91 -19.54
CA GLU A 86 -6.82 -3.37 -19.44
C GLU A 86 -6.96 -3.80 -17.97
N GLY A 87 -8.03 -4.54 -17.63
CA GLY A 87 -8.34 -4.94 -16.25
C GLY A 87 -9.28 -4.01 -15.47
N GLY A 88 -9.65 -2.86 -16.04
CA GLY A 88 -10.56 -1.89 -15.43
C GLY A 88 -9.94 -1.01 -14.34
N LEU A 89 -10.63 0.07 -13.97
CA LEU A 89 -10.42 0.79 -12.72
C LEU A 89 -11.16 0.06 -11.59
N GLN A 90 -10.61 0.02 -10.38
CA GLN A 90 -11.38 -0.36 -9.19
C GLN A 90 -12.54 0.64 -9.06
N ASP A 91 -13.77 0.13 -9.08
CA ASP A 91 -15.03 0.83 -9.36
C ASP A 91 -15.23 1.27 -10.82
N PRO A 92 -15.74 0.37 -11.69
CA PRO A 92 -16.26 0.79 -12.98
C PRO A 92 -17.45 1.72 -12.72
N ILE A 93 -17.23 3.03 -12.88
CA ILE A 93 -18.32 3.93 -13.24
C ILE A 93 -18.95 3.26 -14.46
N ASP A 94 -20.19 2.80 -14.29
CA ASP A 94 -21.00 2.11 -15.29
C ASP A 94 -20.60 2.55 -16.70
N PRO A 95 -20.01 1.67 -17.54
CA PRO A 95 -19.45 2.07 -18.83
C PRO A 95 -20.51 2.72 -19.74
N ALA A 96 -21.80 2.48 -19.47
CA ALA A 96 -22.92 3.16 -20.11
C ALA A 96 -23.11 4.62 -19.65
N LYS A 97 -22.76 4.95 -18.40
CA LYS A 97 -22.75 6.33 -17.85
C LYS A 97 -21.45 7.08 -18.17
N GLY A 98 -20.34 6.38 -18.39
CA GLY A 98 -19.05 6.99 -18.75
C GLY A 98 -18.93 7.44 -20.20
N ARG A 99 -19.64 6.78 -21.14
CA ARG A 99 -19.58 7.08 -22.58
C ARG A 99 -20.07 8.48 -22.97
N PHE A 100 -20.95 9.10 -22.18
CA PHE A 100 -21.51 10.43 -22.44
C PHE A 100 -21.31 11.34 -21.23
N ALA A 101 -20.74 12.52 -21.44
CA ALA A 101 -20.38 13.48 -20.38
C ALA A 101 -21.62 14.16 -19.81
N THR A 102 -22.66 14.27 -20.64
CA THR A 102 -23.87 15.01 -20.36
C THR A 102 -25.08 14.30 -20.96
N ALA A 103 -26.27 14.58 -20.41
CA ALA A 103 -27.53 14.15 -20.99
C ALA A 103 -27.72 14.69 -22.42
N GLU A 104 -27.07 15.81 -22.76
CA GLU A 104 -27.10 16.38 -24.11
C GLU A 104 -26.30 15.53 -25.11
N GLU A 105 -25.12 15.04 -24.74
CA GLU A 105 -24.34 14.11 -25.59
C GLU A 105 -25.07 12.78 -25.80
N GLN A 106 -25.74 12.28 -24.76
CA GLN A 106 -26.56 11.08 -24.87
C GLN A 106 -27.77 11.30 -25.80
N GLN A 107 -28.45 12.44 -25.69
CA GLN A 107 -29.55 12.79 -26.59
C GLN A 107 -29.07 13.05 -28.03
N ALA A 108 -27.89 13.63 -28.21
CA ALA A 108 -27.31 13.85 -29.53
C ALA A 108 -27.00 12.51 -30.22
N TYR A 109 -26.39 11.57 -29.49
CA TYR A 109 -26.15 10.23 -29.97
C TYR A 109 -27.46 9.49 -30.31
N GLU A 110 -28.47 9.57 -29.44
CA GLU A 110 -29.78 8.95 -29.73
C GLU A 110 -30.48 9.55 -30.96
N ARG A 111 -30.35 10.86 -31.18
CA ARG A 111 -30.88 11.52 -32.39
C ARG A 111 -30.14 11.05 -33.63
N GLU A 112 -28.81 11.01 -33.55
CA GLU A 112 -27.96 10.56 -34.64
C GLU A 112 -28.25 9.09 -35.00
N VAL A 113 -28.33 8.18 -34.02
CA VAL A 113 -28.70 6.78 -34.22
C VAL A 113 -30.10 6.63 -34.82
N LYS A 114 -31.08 7.43 -34.38
CA LYS A 114 -32.44 7.44 -34.97
C LYS A 114 -32.42 7.89 -36.42
N ASP A 115 -31.64 8.92 -36.75
CA ASP A 115 -31.50 9.42 -38.12
C ASP A 115 -30.83 8.39 -39.03
N TYR A 116 -29.80 7.67 -38.56
CA TYR A 116 -29.21 6.55 -39.29
C TYR A 116 -30.20 5.42 -39.53
N ARG A 117 -30.96 5.02 -38.51
CA ARG A 117 -31.96 3.95 -38.63
C ARG A 117 -33.05 4.28 -39.67
N ASN A 118 -33.39 5.55 -39.78
CA ASN A 118 -34.47 6.01 -40.66
C ASN A 118 -33.97 6.40 -42.06
N ASN A 119 -32.67 6.66 -42.25
CA ASN A 119 -32.10 7.09 -43.54
C ASN A 119 -30.66 6.56 -43.77
N PRO A 120 -30.48 5.24 -43.91
CA PRO A 120 -29.15 4.61 -43.98
C PRO A 120 -28.32 5.00 -45.20
N LEU A 121 -28.93 5.60 -46.23
CA LEU A 121 -28.28 5.97 -47.49
C LEU A 121 -27.83 7.44 -47.54
N LYS A 122 -28.22 8.28 -46.58
CA LYS A 122 -27.90 9.74 -46.60
C LYS A 122 -26.64 10.13 -45.85
N ASN A 123 -26.14 9.30 -44.93
CA ASN A 123 -24.88 9.52 -44.24
C ASN A 123 -23.91 8.36 -44.53
N PRO A 124 -22.99 8.48 -45.50
CA PRO A 124 -21.90 7.52 -45.70
C PRO A 124 -20.79 7.65 -44.66
N VAL A 125 -20.87 8.65 -43.78
CA VAL A 125 -19.97 8.81 -42.64
C VAL A 125 -20.39 7.79 -41.58
N PHE A 126 -19.90 6.56 -41.68
CA PHE A 126 -19.71 5.78 -40.46
C PHE A 126 -19.02 6.72 -39.45
N PRO A 127 -19.55 6.94 -38.24
CA PRO A 127 -18.88 7.76 -37.25
C PRO A 127 -17.44 7.25 -37.15
N GLU A 128 -16.45 8.11 -37.36
CA GLU A 128 -15.03 7.71 -37.42
C GLU A 128 -14.54 6.97 -36.16
N PHE A 129 -15.33 6.98 -35.08
CA PHE A 129 -15.19 6.10 -33.93
C PHE A 129 -15.28 4.59 -34.26
N ALA A 130 -15.81 4.21 -35.43
CA ALA A 130 -15.89 2.82 -35.89
C ALA A 130 -14.68 2.38 -36.76
N LYS A 131 -13.66 3.22 -36.93
CA LYS A 131 -12.41 2.81 -37.60
C LYS A 131 -11.21 3.07 -36.69
N PRO A 132 -10.72 2.00 -36.04
CA PRO A 132 -9.36 1.61 -36.37
C PRO A 132 -9.14 0.09 -36.49
N PHE A 133 -10.11 -0.72 -36.93
CA PHE A 133 -9.85 -2.16 -37.07
C PHE A 133 -10.47 -2.82 -38.31
N GLY A 134 -9.72 -3.75 -38.90
CA GLY A 134 -9.98 -4.43 -40.18
C GLY A 134 -11.18 -5.40 -40.18
N PRO A 135 -11.21 -6.38 -41.11
CA PRO A 135 -12.43 -7.07 -41.50
C PRO A 135 -13.00 -7.96 -40.38
N CYS A 136 -14.27 -7.72 -40.07
CA CYS A 136 -15.23 -8.66 -39.48
C CYS A 136 -14.88 -9.23 -38.09
N TYR A 137 -15.13 -8.44 -37.04
CA TYR A 137 -15.34 -9.01 -35.71
C TYR A 137 -16.67 -9.79 -35.66
N SER A 138 -16.67 -10.96 -35.03
CA SER A 138 -17.91 -11.73 -34.80
C SER A 138 -18.83 -10.99 -33.82
N LYS A 139 -20.14 -11.29 -33.83
CA LYS A 139 -21.11 -10.69 -32.89
C LYS A 139 -20.73 -10.91 -31.42
N GLU A 140 -20.02 -12.01 -31.13
CA GLU A 140 -19.49 -12.34 -29.80
C GLU A 140 -18.34 -11.40 -29.41
N GLN A 141 -17.45 -11.08 -30.36
CA GLN A 141 -16.38 -10.09 -30.12
C GLN A 141 -16.96 -8.68 -29.93
N ILE A 142 -18.05 -8.30 -30.59
CA ILE A 142 -18.68 -6.99 -30.37
C ILE A 142 -19.25 -6.87 -28.94
N ALA A 143 -19.80 -7.95 -28.38
CA ALA A 143 -20.35 -7.97 -27.02
C ALA A 143 -19.27 -7.83 -25.93
N ASP A 144 -18.08 -8.40 -26.15
CA ASP A 144 -16.93 -8.23 -25.25
C ASP A 144 -16.39 -6.79 -25.25
N TYR A 145 -16.42 -6.11 -26.40
CA TYR A 145 -16.03 -4.69 -26.52
C TYR A 145 -17.11 -3.73 -26.01
N GLU A 146 -18.38 -4.12 -26.01
CA GLU A 146 -19.45 -3.29 -25.45
C GLU A 146 -19.36 -3.17 -23.92
N ASN A 147 -18.77 -4.18 -23.28
CA ASN A 147 -18.52 -4.25 -21.83
C ASN A 147 -17.05 -3.95 -21.45
N ALA A 148 -16.21 -3.58 -22.42
CA ALA A 148 -14.85 -3.16 -22.15
C ALA A 148 -14.87 -1.94 -21.19
N PRO A 149 -14.08 -1.97 -20.10
CA PRO A 149 -14.04 -0.87 -19.15
C PRO A 149 -13.28 0.31 -19.80
N VAL A 150 -14.06 1.22 -20.38
CA VAL A 150 -13.57 2.45 -21.01
C VAL A 150 -13.80 3.60 -20.04
N PHE A 151 -12.74 4.36 -19.77
CA PHE A 151 -12.75 5.48 -18.83
C PHE A 151 -12.44 6.78 -19.54
N ARG A 152 -12.81 7.91 -18.94
CA ARG A 152 -12.36 9.21 -19.46
C ARG A 152 -10.89 9.39 -19.13
N ARG A 153 -10.16 10.02 -20.05
CA ARG A 153 -8.77 10.43 -19.83
C ARG A 153 -8.63 11.23 -18.53
N GLY A 154 -9.56 12.15 -18.26
CA GLY A 154 -9.58 12.93 -17.02
C GLY A 154 -9.66 12.08 -15.76
N ASP A 155 -10.49 11.03 -15.75
CA ASP A 155 -10.66 10.14 -14.61
C ASP A 155 -9.41 9.27 -14.39
N VAL A 156 -8.80 8.79 -15.47
CA VAL A 156 -7.54 8.04 -15.42
C VAL A 156 -6.40 8.92 -14.90
N GLN A 157 -6.33 10.17 -15.33
CA GLN A 157 -5.33 11.14 -14.87
C GLN A 157 -5.53 11.49 -13.39
N ALA A 158 -6.77 11.74 -12.97
CA ALA A 158 -7.11 11.99 -11.57
C ALA A 158 -6.72 10.80 -10.68
N ARG A 159 -6.98 9.56 -11.14
CA ARG A 159 -6.57 8.35 -10.43
C ARG A 159 -5.04 8.24 -10.30
N ILE A 160 -4.28 8.58 -11.34
CA ILE A 160 -2.82 8.62 -11.27
C ILE A 160 -2.35 9.63 -10.20
N GLU A 161 -2.98 10.81 -10.14
CA GLU A 161 -2.66 11.85 -9.14
C GLU A 161 -2.99 11.39 -7.71
N GLU A 162 -4.11 10.71 -7.50
CA GLU A 162 -4.45 10.10 -6.21
C GLU A 162 -3.41 9.06 -5.77
N LEU A 163 -3.03 8.17 -6.69
CA LEU A 163 -2.01 7.14 -6.44
C LEU A 163 -0.63 7.74 -6.12
N GLN A 164 -0.27 8.86 -6.77
CA GLN A 164 0.94 9.62 -6.44
C GLN A 164 0.90 10.17 -5.01
N GLN A 165 -0.22 10.77 -4.62
CA GLN A 165 -0.41 11.27 -3.25
C GLN A 165 -0.35 10.14 -2.21
N GLU A 166 -0.92 8.97 -2.52
CA GLU A 166 -0.81 7.79 -1.66
C GLU A 166 0.65 7.33 -1.53
N LEU A 167 1.41 7.31 -2.63
CA LEU A 167 2.82 6.94 -2.64
C LEU A 167 3.71 7.90 -1.82
N ASP A 168 3.44 9.20 -1.91
CA ASP A 168 4.14 10.22 -1.12
C ASP A 168 3.87 10.03 0.38
N LYS A 169 2.61 9.78 0.74
CA LYS A 169 2.23 9.49 2.14
C LYS A 169 2.90 8.22 2.66
N LEU A 170 2.85 7.12 1.90
CA LEU A 170 3.51 5.87 2.28
C LEU A 170 5.03 6.02 2.40
N SER A 171 5.63 6.91 1.61
CA SER A 171 7.05 7.21 1.71
C SER A 171 7.38 7.98 2.99
N ALA A 172 6.58 8.97 3.37
CA ALA A 172 6.72 9.65 4.66
C ALA A 172 6.55 8.68 5.85
N ASP A 173 5.54 7.80 5.79
CA ASP A 173 5.32 6.78 6.82
C ASP A 173 6.49 5.78 6.91
N GLN A 174 7.09 5.42 5.78
CA GLN A 174 8.29 4.57 5.73
C GLN A 174 9.50 5.24 6.39
N GLU A 175 9.71 6.54 6.19
CA GLU A 175 10.80 7.28 6.86
C GLU A 175 10.64 7.27 8.38
N VAL A 176 9.42 7.51 8.87
CA VAL A 176 9.12 7.43 10.32
C VAL A 176 9.40 6.02 10.86
N ASN A 177 8.95 4.99 10.14
CA ASN A 177 9.19 3.61 10.53
C ASN A 177 10.67 3.23 10.55
N MET A 178 11.48 3.77 9.62
CA MET A 178 12.92 3.54 9.61
C MET A 178 13.62 4.22 10.79
N VAL A 179 13.20 5.42 11.19
CA VAL A 179 13.72 6.09 12.39
C VAL A 179 13.37 5.28 13.65
N ASP A 180 12.14 4.79 13.76
CA ASP A 180 11.73 3.94 14.88
C ASP A 180 12.50 2.62 14.92
N LEU A 181 12.73 1.99 13.76
CA LEU A 181 13.52 0.77 13.65
C LEU A 181 14.96 1.00 14.14
N GLN A 182 15.60 2.09 13.73
CA GLN A 182 16.95 2.45 14.19
C GLN A 182 16.98 2.69 15.70
N ARG A 183 15.97 3.36 16.26
CA ARG A 183 15.85 3.55 17.72
C ARG A 183 15.73 2.21 18.46
N LEU A 184 14.90 1.29 17.97
CA LEU A 184 14.75 -0.04 18.55
C LEU A 184 16.03 -0.86 18.45
N MET A 185 16.74 -0.80 17.31
CA MET A 185 18.03 -1.47 17.14
C MET A 185 19.09 -0.93 18.10
N ASN A 186 19.16 0.40 18.27
CA ASN A 186 20.08 1.02 19.21
C ASN A 186 19.74 0.62 20.65
N LYS A 187 18.45 0.64 21.03
CA LYS A 187 17.99 0.20 22.35
C LYS A 187 18.32 -1.27 22.61
N ARG A 188 18.15 -2.14 21.61
CA ARG A 188 18.54 -3.56 21.67
C ARG A 188 20.05 -3.73 21.90
N SER A 189 20.86 -2.96 21.17
CA SER A 189 22.32 -2.99 21.30
C SER A 189 22.78 -2.51 22.67
N GLU A 190 22.23 -1.40 23.16
CA GLU A 190 22.48 -0.87 24.50
C GLU A 190 22.10 -1.89 25.58
N ALA A 191 20.92 -2.49 25.47
CA ALA A 191 20.45 -3.50 26.40
C ALA A 191 21.41 -4.72 26.41
N THR A 192 21.85 -5.18 25.23
CA THR A 192 22.81 -6.29 25.11
C THR A 192 24.15 -5.97 25.77
N GLN A 193 24.68 -4.77 25.55
CA GLN A 193 25.94 -4.32 26.19
C GLN A 193 25.81 -4.22 27.70
N PHE A 194 24.69 -3.68 28.19
CA PHE A 194 24.40 -3.61 29.62
C PHE A 194 24.44 -5.01 30.25
N THR A 195 23.81 -6.00 29.61
CA THR A 195 23.80 -7.37 30.14
C THR A 195 25.15 -8.02 30.11
N SER A 196 25.93 -7.84 29.05
CA SER A 196 27.32 -8.33 29.03
C SER A 196 28.13 -7.75 30.20
N ASN A 197 27.94 -6.48 30.54
CA ASN A 197 28.61 -5.85 31.67
C ASN A 197 28.12 -6.39 33.03
N VAL A 198 26.82 -6.64 33.18
CA VAL A 198 26.24 -7.22 34.41
C VAL A 198 26.75 -8.64 34.61
N VAL A 199 26.72 -9.48 33.57
CA VAL A 199 27.22 -10.87 33.62
C VAL A 199 28.71 -10.90 33.92
N ALA A 200 29.52 -10.04 33.29
CA ALA A 200 30.95 -9.94 33.58
C ALA A 200 31.22 -9.59 35.04
N ARG A 201 30.51 -8.60 35.60
CA ARG A 201 30.64 -8.21 37.02
C ARG A 201 30.19 -9.31 37.97
N SER A 202 29.07 -9.98 37.67
CA SER A 202 28.59 -11.11 38.49
C SER A 202 29.62 -12.25 38.49
N HIS A 203 30.20 -12.57 37.33
CA HIS A 203 31.28 -13.55 37.23
C HIS A 203 32.54 -13.15 38.02
N ASP A 204 32.99 -11.90 37.90
CA ASP A 204 34.16 -11.39 38.64
C ASP A 204 33.94 -11.44 40.16
N ASN A 205 32.73 -11.09 40.61
CA ASN A 205 32.33 -11.18 42.01
C ASN A 205 32.34 -12.64 42.49
N ALA A 206 31.76 -13.57 41.71
CA ALA A 206 31.76 -14.99 42.03
C ALA A 206 33.19 -15.54 42.15
N MET A 207 34.08 -15.18 41.21
CA MET A 207 35.49 -15.57 41.26
C MET A 207 36.21 -14.98 42.47
N GLY A 208 35.92 -13.72 42.84
CA GLY A 208 36.45 -13.09 44.05
C GLY A 208 36.03 -13.82 45.33
N ILE A 209 34.78 -14.28 45.42
CA ILE A 209 34.29 -15.06 46.55
C ILE A 209 35.00 -16.43 46.61
N ILE A 210 35.10 -17.13 45.48
CA ILE A 210 35.79 -18.43 45.40
C ILE A 210 37.27 -18.29 45.79
N ALA A 211 37.93 -17.21 45.38
CA ALA A 211 39.33 -16.96 45.72
C ALA A 211 39.54 -16.74 47.22
N ASN A 212 38.58 -16.12 47.92
CA ASN A 212 38.64 -15.87 49.37
C ASN A 212 38.20 -17.07 50.23
N LEU A 213 37.60 -18.11 49.63
CA LEU A 213 37.20 -19.35 50.31
C LEU A 213 38.29 -20.43 50.32
N LYS A 214 39.44 -20.20 49.66
CA LYS A 214 40.63 -21.05 49.70
C LYS A 214 41.61 -20.60 50.78
#